data_AF-A0A7X8GX74-F1
#
_entry.id   AF-A0A7X8GX74-F1
#
_cell.length_a   1.000
_cell.length_b   1.000
_cell.length_c   1.000
_cell.angle_alpha   90.00
_cell.angle_beta   90.00
_cell.angle_gamma   90.00
#
_symmetry.space_group_name_H-M   'P 1'
#
loop_
_entity.id
_entity.type
_entity.pdbx_description
1 polymer ?
#
loop_
_entity_poly.entity_id
_entity_poly.type
_entity_poly.pdbx_seq_one_letter_code
_entity_poly.pdbx_strand_id
1 'polypeptide(L)'
;MKTARLYFLLILVFHGVTSFSQSRLIYITHHTISEVCFDRGRFVSFTSRQIKVLESFQQKLKTPHHLIVQTIIRKDTSPVFFLAACPELNQAEENELLAELGKIKPVKSYLIDFVYAIELLDKRKTKDTTDVYLPPVRNPLVEAENNFMKASLEGKIFYLKEKARNEALPVLSAFASSSHQRYQDVISIGNRINKVMKNSNPDVDSMTTYNPRYWKALIEMMPDNYLQYAIKIYLLISNGELDKAYRLLSVLDLFKKNNSIADYYLDELIWLHVIFRQQDLLLDSVQKLIDQQQFHQAQEKLHHLLDIFPTSALAWNKQLVLNQAEGKEYDFDIETLISRYDPVLCPHVDSLRMSSDRICQLKKEADSLFQNRAAFHRDFMRYADISLQSGDYDFAAHLYWLAITHFSDKEAGRDNLNAYFLYCLDKLGHHDLVLQLDADAYRKFQDIEAKLR
;
A
#
# COMPACT_ATOMS: atom_id res chain seq x y z
N MET A 1 10.23 -12.90 11.03
CA MET A 1 9.91 -11.96 12.12
C MET A 1 8.40 -11.91 12.27
N LYS A 2 7.85 -12.28 13.44
CA LYS A 2 6.43 -12.04 13.75
C LYS A 2 6.33 -10.57 14.14
N THR A 3 6.04 -9.70 13.18
CA THR A 3 5.66 -8.31 13.47
C THR A 3 4.28 -8.37 14.15
N ALA A 4 4.26 -8.16 15.46
CA ALA A 4 3.03 -7.88 16.18
C ALA A 4 2.49 -6.56 15.64
N ARG A 5 1.52 -6.61 14.72
CA ARG A 5 0.80 -5.43 14.27
C ARG A 5 0.02 -4.89 15.47
N LEU A 6 0.49 -3.77 16.01
CA LEU A 6 -0.21 -3.01 17.03
C LEU A 6 -1.37 -2.31 16.32
N TYR A 7 -2.57 -2.91 16.34
CA TYR A 7 -3.77 -2.21 15.89
C TYR A 7 -3.95 -0.97 16.79
N PHE A 8 -3.79 0.23 16.21
CA PHE A 8 -3.94 1.48 16.94
C PHE A 8 -5.39 1.65 17.38
N LEU A 9 -5.64 1.36 18.65
CA LEU A 9 -6.95 1.41 19.27
C LEU A 9 -7.21 2.85 19.70
N LEU A 10 -7.83 3.64 18.84
CA LEU A 10 -8.28 4.99 19.22
C LEU A 10 -9.53 4.85 20.08
N ILE A 11 -9.39 5.05 21.40
CA ILE A 11 -10.49 4.99 22.37
C ILE A 11 -11.09 6.39 22.52
N LEU A 12 -12.29 6.62 21.97
CA LEU A 12 -13.10 7.79 22.32
C LEU A 12 -14.05 7.42 23.47
N VAL A 13 -13.87 8.05 24.64
CA VAL A 13 -14.72 7.86 25.82
C VAL A 13 -15.76 8.97 25.88
N PHE A 14 -17.04 8.63 25.66
CA PHE A 14 -18.15 9.54 25.88
C PHE A 14 -18.61 9.44 27.34
N HIS A 15 -18.49 10.53 28.10
CA HIS A 15 -19.02 10.59 29.48
C HIS A 15 -20.44 11.15 29.45
N GLY A 16 -21.43 10.26 29.50
CA GLY A 16 -22.80 10.61 29.85
C GLY A 16 -22.91 10.86 31.36
N VAL A 17 -23.26 12.08 31.75
CA VAL A 17 -23.62 12.43 33.13
C VAL A 17 -24.84 11.57 33.49
N THR A 18 -24.67 10.62 34.43
CA THR A 18 -25.62 9.55 34.88
C THR A 18 -25.60 8.18 34.17
N SER A 19 -24.47 7.66 33.67
CA SER A 19 -24.45 6.30 33.07
C SER A 19 -24.01 5.16 34.01
N PHE A 20 -24.85 4.11 34.11
CA PHE A 20 -24.55 2.81 34.73
C PHE A 20 -23.48 1.99 33.98
N SER A 21 -23.00 2.51 32.85
CA SER A 21 -22.16 1.82 31.89
C SER A 21 -21.06 2.73 31.34
N GLN A 22 -19.96 2.13 30.88
CA GLN A 22 -18.91 2.84 30.13
C GLN A 22 -18.92 2.33 28.69
N SER A 23 -19.25 3.19 27.73
CA SER A 23 -19.20 2.88 26.30
C SER A 23 -17.85 3.26 25.68
N ARG A 24 -17.36 2.41 24.78
CA ARG A 24 -16.12 2.61 24.02
C ARG A 24 -16.37 2.28 22.56
N LEU A 25 -16.04 3.21 21.67
CA LEU A 25 -16.04 2.97 20.22
C LEU A 25 -14.66 2.47 19.81
N ILE A 26 -14.62 1.31 19.15
CA ILE A 26 -13.40 0.64 18.70
C ILE A 26 -13.45 0.55 17.19
N TYR A 27 -12.52 1.21 16.51
CA TYR A 27 -12.41 1.15 15.06
C TYR A 27 -11.61 -0.09 14.64
N ILE A 28 -12.20 -0.93 13.80
CA ILE A 28 -11.51 -2.08 13.18
C ILE A 28 -10.94 -1.62 11.84
N THR A 29 -11.76 -0.98 11.01
CA THR A 29 -11.29 -0.19 9.86
C THR A 29 -10.65 1.11 10.35
N HIS A 30 -9.56 1.55 9.71
CA HIS A 30 -8.87 2.78 10.12
C HIS A 30 -9.83 3.98 10.20
N HIS A 31 -9.87 4.66 11.36
CA HIS A 31 -10.91 5.62 11.70
C HIS A 31 -10.99 6.81 10.72
N THR A 32 -9.86 7.29 10.18
CA THR A 32 -9.84 8.41 9.23
C THR A 32 -10.59 8.10 7.94
N ILE A 33 -10.71 6.82 7.55
CA ILE A 33 -11.47 6.41 6.35
C ILE A 33 -12.94 6.85 6.44
N SER A 34 -13.47 7.02 7.66
CA SER A 34 -14.83 7.53 7.86
C SER A 34 -15.04 8.96 7.33
N GLU A 35 -13.99 9.76 7.20
CA GLU A 35 -14.05 11.15 6.69
C GLU A 35 -14.46 11.23 5.21
N VAL A 36 -14.13 10.19 4.44
CA VAL A 36 -14.43 10.10 3.01
C VAL A 36 -15.49 9.06 2.68
N CYS A 37 -15.80 8.15 3.60
CA CYS A 37 -16.80 7.10 3.42
C CYS A 37 -18.22 7.49 3.82
N PHE A 38 -18.40 8.58 4.56
CA PHE A 38 -19.71 8.95 5.12
C PHE A 38 -19.98 10.45 5.12
N ASP A 39 -21.27 10.79 5.10
CA ASP A 39 -21.73 12.06 5.66
C ASP A 39 -21.50 12.04 7.18
N ARG A 40 -20.62 12.93 7.67
CA ARG A 40 -20.19 12.97 9.07
C ARG A 40 -21.38 13.11 10.03
N GLY A 41 -22.36 13.93 9.71
CA GLY A 41 -23.54 14.15 10.56
C GLY A 41 -24.40 12.89 10.69
N ARG A 42 -24.65 12.20 9.57
CA ARG A 42 -25.40 10.94 9.55
C ARG A 42 -24.66 9.83 10.28
N PHE A 43 -23.36 9.68 10.06
CA PHE A 43 -22.56 8.64 10.72
C PHE A 43 -22.51 8.85 12.25
N VAL A 44 -22.23 10.08 12.71
CA VAL A 44 -22.24 10.41 14.15
C VAL A 44 -23.63 10.19 14.77
N SER A 45 -24.71 10.57 14.05
CA SER A 45 -26.08 10.32 14.53
C SER A 45 -26.40 8.83 14.64
N PHE A 46 -25.97 8.04 13.66
CA PHE A 46 -26.16 6.59 13.62
C PHE A 46 -25.45 5.91 14.80
N THR A 47 -24.15 6.18 14.99
CA THR A 47 -23.37 5.60 16.10
C THR A 47 -23.89 6.05 17.47
N SER A 48 -24.28 7.31 17.61
CA SER A 48 -24.86 7.83 18.87
C SER A 48 -26.19 7.15 19.21
N ARG A 49 -27.02 6.84 18.22
CA ARG A 49 -28.28 6.12 18.43
C ARG A 49 -28.04 4.66 18.82
N GLN A 50 -27.04 4.01 18.22
CA GLN A 50 -26.65 2.67 18.63
C GLN A 50 -26.23 2.66 20.10
N ILE A 51 -25.32 3.54 20.52
CA ILE A 51 -24.88 3.64 21.91
C ILE A 51 -26.07 3.77 22.86
N LYS A 52 -27.03 4.66 22.54
CA LYS A 52 -28.27 4.82 23.34
C LYS A 52 -29.11 3.55 23.42
N VAL A 53 -29.26 2.82 22.30
CA VAL A 53 -29.98 1.53 22.28
C VAL A 53 -29.27 0.52 23.17
N LEU A 54 -27.94 0.40 23.07
CA LEU A 54 -27.16 -0.54 23.88
C LEU A 54 -27.23 -0.20 25.37
N GLU A 55 -27.07 1.07 25.74
CA GLU A 55 -27.18 1.55 27.13
C GLU A 55 -28.57 1.30 27.70
N SER A 56 -29.62 1.58 26.92
CA SER A 56 -31.01 1.34 27.33
C SER A 56 -31.30 -0.16 27.49
N PHE A 57 -30.78 -0.99 26.59
CA PHE A 57 -30.92 -2.44 26.67
C PHE A 57 -30.22 -3.02 27.91
N GLN A 58 -28.98 -2.61 28.18
CA GLN A 58 -28.22 -3.08 29.33
C GLN A 58 -28.90 -2.75 30.68
N GLN A 59 -29.61 -1.63 30.77
CA GLN A 59 -30.40 -1.27 31.95
C GLN A 59 -31.59 -2.19 32.19
N LYS A 60 -32.17 -2.78 31.13
CA LYS A 60 -33.27 -3.76 31.23
C LYS A 60 -32.78 -5.14 31.66
N LEU A 61 -31.50 -5.45 31.42
CA LEU A 61 -30.93 -6.76 31.78
C LEU A 61 -30.92 -6.93 33.30
N LYS A 62 -31.50 -8.04 33.75
CA LYS A 62 -31.59 -8.40 35.17
C LYS A 62 -30.22 -8.71 35.76
N THR A 63 -29.35 -9.33 34.97
CA THR A 63 -27.97 -9.67 35.34
C THR A 63 -26.97 -8.73 34.65
N PRO A 64 -25.83 -8.42 35.30
CA PRO A 64 -24.80 -7.59 34.69
C PRO A 64 -24.16 -8.26 33.48
N HIS A 65 -24.05 -7.53 32.35
CA HIS A 65 -23.44 -8.04 31.11
C HIS A 65 -22.46 -7.04 30.53
N HIS A 66 -21.25 -7.50 30.17
CA HIS A 66 -20.44 -6.76 29.21
C HIS A 66 -20.92 -7.09 27.80
N LEU A 67 -21.12 -6.08 26.96
CA LEU A 67 -21.65 -6.24 25.60
C LEU A 67 -20.65 -5.69 24.59
N ILE A 68 -20.52 -6.38 23.46
CA ILE A 68 -19.82 -5.90 22.28
C ILE A 68 -20.77 -6.03 21.10
N VAL A 69 -20.98 -4.92 20.40
CA VAL A 69 -21.73 -4.91 19.15
C VAL A 69 -20.81 -4.45 18.03
N GLN A 70 -20.41 -5.40 17.19
CA GLN A 70 -19.67 -5.11 15.97
C GLN A 70 -20.65 -4.78 14.85
N THR A 71 -20.42 -3.66 14.18
CA THR A 71 -21.21 -3.20 13.05
C THR A 71 -20.35 -3.22 11.79
N ILE A 72 -20.85 -3.88 10.75
CA ILE A 72 -20.31 -3.78 9.39
C ILE A 72 -21.27 -2.90 8.59
N ILE A 73 -20.87 -1.67 8.30
CA ILE A 73 -21.61 -0.80 7.39
C ILE A 73 -21.23 -1.17 5.97
N ARG A 74 -22.22 -1.62 5.19
CA ARG A 74 -22.05 -2.05 3.81
C ARG A 74 -22.24 -0.89 2.83
N LYS A 75 -21.70 -1.05 1.62
CA LYS A 75 -21.93 -0.10 0.51
C LYS A 75 -23.37 -0.12 0.01
N ASP A 76 -23.87 -1.32 -0.27
CA ASP A 76 -25.11 -1.48 -1.04
C ASP A 76 -26.29 -1.94 -0.18
N THR A 77 -26.02 -2.60 0.94
CA THR A 77 -27.01 -3.21 1.83
C THR A 77 -27.08 -2.53 3.19
N SER A 78 -28.05 -2.95 4.01
CA SER A 78 -28.16 -2.48 5.39
C SER A 78 -26.96 -2.93 6.23
N PRO A 79 -26.60 -2.18 7.29
CA PRO A 79 -25.58 -2.60 8.23
C PRO A 79 -25.86 -3.97 8.83
N VAL A 80 -24.80 -4.75 9.04
CA VAL A 80 -24.86 -6.06 9.70
C VAL A 80 -24.33 -5.92 11.11
N PHE A 81 -25.03 -6.51 12.07
CA PHE A 81 -24.69 -6.48 13.49
C PHE A 81 -24.24 -7.86 13.96
N PHE A 82 -23.13 -7.90 14.71
CA PHE A 82 -22.68 -9.09 15.41
C PHE A 82 -22.62 -8.78 16.90
N LEU A 83 -23.29 -9.60 17.69
CA LEU A 83 -23.39 -9.45 19.13
C LEU A 83 -22.44 -10.44 19.80
N ALA A 84 -21.78 -9.98 20.85
CA ALA A 84 -20.99 -10.80 21.73
C ALA A 84 -21.18 -10.29 23.16
N ALA A 85 -21.41 -11.18 24.12
CA ALA A 85 -21.71 -10.79 25.49
C ALA A 85 -20.99 -11.66 26.51
N CYS A 86 -20.77 -11.11 27.70
CA CYS A 86 -20.24 -11.84 28.84
C CYS A 86 -21.03 -11.49 30.13
N PRO A 87 -21.87 -12.40 30.67
CA PRO A 87 -22.18 -13.74 30.15
C PRO A 87 -22.93 -13.71 28.80
N GLU A 88 -23.13 -14.85 28.16
CA GLU A 88 -23.85 -14.95 26.86
C GLU A 88 -25.31 -14.48 27.00
N LEU A 89 -25.80 -13.72 26.01
CA LEU A 89 -27.22 -13.37 25.94
C LEU A 89 -28.03 -14.60 25.54
N ASN A 90 -29.22 -14.75 26.10
CA ASN A 90 -30.14 -15.77 25.57
C ASN A 90 -30.74 -15.32 24.23
N GLN A 91 -31.31 -16.27 23.47
CA GLN A 91 -31.83 -16.00 22.13
C GLN A 91 -32.91 -14.89 22.08
N ALA A 92 -33.73 -14.77 23.12
CA ALA A 92 -34.78 -13.75 23.18
C ALA A 92 -34.18 -12.34 23.38
N GLU A 93 -33.20 -12.23 24.27
CA GLU A 93 -32.41 -11.01 24.50
C GLU A 93 -31.64 -10.59 23.25
N GLU A 94 -31.01 -11.53 22.57
CA GLU A 94 -30.29 -11.28 21.32
C GLU A 94 -31.24 -10.74 20.23
N ASN A 95 -32.39 -11.39 20.04
CA ASN A 95 -33.38 -10.99 19.04
C ASN A 95 -34.00 -9.62 19.36
N GLU A 96 -34.28 -9.32 20.63
CA GLU A 96 -34.76 -7.99 21.04
C GLU A 96 -33.72 -6.92 20.67
N LEU A 97 -32.45 -7.14 21.02
CA LEU A 97 -31.38 -6.18 20.75
C LEU A 97 -31.17 -5.96 19.26
N LEU A 98 -31.14 -7.03 18.46
CA LEU A 98 -31.03 -6.94 16.99
C LEU A 98 -32.23 -6.21 16.37
N ALA A 99 -33.44 -6.45 16.88
CA ALA A 99 -34.64 -5.75 16.41
C ALA A 99 -34.59 -4.25 16.73
N GLU A 100 -34.14 -3.86 17.93
CA GLU A 100 -33.97 -2.45 18.30
C GLU A 100 -32.87 -1.76 17.46
N LEU A 101 -31.74 -2.43 17.25
CA LEU A 101 -30.67 -1.93 16.37
C LEU A 101 -31.16 -1.79 14.92
N GLY A 102 -31.99 -2.71 14.44
CA GLY A 102 -32.59 -2.69 13.10
C GLY A 102 -33.57 -1.54 12.86
N LYS A 103 -34.13 -0.94 13.92
CA LYS A 103 -34.99 0.26 13.82
C LYS A 103 -34.21 1.55 13.59
N ILE A 104 -32.89 1.54 13.82
CA ILE A 104 -32.06 2.72 13.62
C ILE A 104 -31.96 2.97 12.11
N LYS A 105 -32.31 4.19 11.68
CA LYS A 105 -32.20 4.60 10.27
C LYS A 105 -30.77 4.28 9.76
N PRO A 106 -30.62 3.41 8.75
CA PRO A 106 -29.31 2.91 8.35
C PRO A 106 -28.47 4.02 7.71
N VAL A 107 -27.15 3.89 7.86
CA VAL A 107 -26.15 4.61 7.08
C VAL A 107 -25.50 3.61 6.11
N LYS A 108 -25.10 4.10 4.93
CA LYS A 108 -24.37 3.32 3.93
C LYS A 108 -22.99 3.94 3.76
N SER A 109 -22.00 3.09 3.49
CA SER A 109 -20.66 3.56 3.15
C SER A 109 -20.57 3.84 1.65
N TYR A 110 -19.86 4.90 1.27
CA TYR A 110 -19.74 5.27 -0.15
C TYR A 110 -18.65 4.49 -0.90
N LEU A 111 -17.58 4.10 -0.20
CA LEU A 111 -16.37 3.61 -0.86
C LEU A 111 -16.10 2.14 -0.55
N ILE A 112 -16.06 1.77 0.72
CA ILE A 112 -15.66 0.43 1.21
C ILE A 112 -16.57 -0.03 2.35
N ASP A 113 -16.60 -1.32 2.65
CA ASP A 113 -17.22 -1.78 3.89
C ASP A 113 -16.44 -1.22 5.09
N PHE A 114 -17.16 -0.66 6.06
CA PHE A 114 -16.56 -0.01 7.23
C PHE A 114 -16.95 -0.74 8.50
N VAL A 115 -15.95 -1.16 9.28
CA VAL A 115 -16.13 -2.01 10.45
C VAL A 115 -15.70 -1.28 11.72
N TYR A 116 -16.57 -1.28 12.71
CA TYR A 116 -16.26 -0.83 14.07
C TYR A 116 -17.06 -1.65 15.08
N ALA A 117 -16.68 -1.57 16.35
CA ALA A 117 -17.38 -2.17 17.46
C ALA A 117 -17.68 -1.15 18.55
N ILE A 118 -18.80 -1.33 19.25
CA ILE A 118 -19.11 -0.61 20.48
C ILE A 118 -19.00 -1.61 21.63
N GLU A 119 -18.02 -1.41 22.51
CA GLU A 119 -17.89 -2.15 23.78
C GLU A 119 -18.64 -1.37 24.88
N LEU A 120 -19.53 -2.04 25.59
CA LEU A 120 -20.29 -1.49 26.70
C LEU A 120 -19.98 -2.29 27.97
N LEU A 121 -19.26 -1.65 28.89
CA LEU A 121 -18.89 -2.25 30.17
C LEU A 121 -19.94 -1.89 31.23
N ASP A 122 -20.65 -2.90 31.75
CA ASP A 122 -21.49 -2.76 32.94
C ASP A 122 -20.67 -2.50 34.20
N LYS A 123 -20.90 -1.37 34.88
CA LYS A 123 -20.18 -1.05 36.12
C LYS A 123 -20.57 -1.94 37.30
N ARG A 124 -21.70 -2.66 37.20
CA ARG A 124 -22.14 -3.65 38.21
C ARG A 124 -21.31 -4.94 38.13
N LYS A 125 -20.52 -5.11 37.07
CA LYS A 125 -19.61 -6.25 36.86
C LYS A 125 -18.17 -5.76 36.84
N THR A 126 -17.32 -6.38 37.66
CA THR A 126 -15.87 -6.18 37.56
C THR A 126 -15.35 -6.95 36.34
N LYS A 127 -14.67 -6.26 35.41
CA LYS A 127 -14.03 -6.91 34.27
C LYS A 127 -12.91 -7.82 34.76
N ASP A 128 -13.03 -9.12 34.55
CA ASP A 128 -11.99 -10.09 34.85
C ASP A 128 -11.17 -10.36 33.57
N THR A 129 -9.87 -10.59 33.73
CA THR A 129 -8.99 -11.10 32.67
C THR A 129 -9.44 -12.43 32.07
N THR A 130 -10.32 -13.16 32.76
CA THR A 130 -10.92 -14.43 32.30
C THR A 130 -12.28 -14.29 31.63
N ASP A 131 -12.82 -13.07 31.49
CA ASP A 131 -14.11 -12.84 30.82
C ASP A 131 -14.05 -13.29 29.34
N VAL A 132 -14.82 -14.33 29.01
CA VAL A 132 -14.97 -14.83 27.64
C VAL A 132 -16.28 -14.29 27.06
N TYR A 133 -16.19 -13.55 25.95
CA TYR A 133 -17.36 -13.12 25.19
C TYR A 133 -17.87 -14.24 24.29
N LEU A 134 -19.17 -14.48 24.32
CA LEU A 134 -19.85 -15.50 23.52
C LEU A 134 -20.98 -14.85 22.69
N PRO A 135 -21.06 -15.16 21.38
CA PRO A 135 -20.02 -15.80 20.57
C PRO A 135 -18.73 -14.95 20.52
N PRO A 136 -17.56 -15.53 20.17
CA PRO A 136 -16.32 -14.77 20.14
C PRO A 136 -16.38 -13.65 19.10
N VAL A 137 -15.87 -12.47 19.47
CA VAL A 137 -15.77 -11.32 18.56
C VAL A 137 -14.87 -11.66 17.39
N ARG A 138 -15.42 -11.58 16.17
CA ARG A 138 -14.70 -11.87 14.93
C ARG A 138 -14.10 -10.60 14.35
N ASN A 139 -12.79 -10.58 14.08
CA ASN A 139 -12.15 -9.48 13.38
C ASN A 139 -12.03 -9.82 11.88
N PRO A 140 -12.80 -9.17 10.98
CA PRO A 140 -12.77 -9.46 9.54
C PRO A 140 -11.40 -9.23 8.90
N LEU A 141 -10.57 -8.31 9.44
CA LEU A 141 -9.21 -8.09 8.95
C LEU A 141 -8.30 -9.28 9.26
N VAL A 142 -8.46 -9.90 10.44
CA VAL A 142 -7.71 -11.10 10.82
C VAL A 142 -8.16 -12.31 9.98
N GLU A 143 -9.46 -12.41 9.69
CA GLU A 143 -9.98 -13.44 8.79
C GLU A 143 -9.42 -13.27 7.37
N ALA A 144 -9.40 -12.04 6.84
CA ALA A 144 -8.82 -11.74 5.54
C ALA A 144 -7.31 -12.05 5.49
N GLU A 145 -6.56 -11.71 6.55
CA GLU A 145 -5.16 -12.06 6.73
C GLU A 145 -4.94 -13.59 6.73
N ASN A 146 -5.74 -14.33 7.51
CA ASN A 146 -5.64 -15.79 7.55
C ASN A 146 -5.95 -16.42 6.18
N ASN A 147 -6.93 -15.89 5.46
CA ASN A 147 -7.28 -16.34 4.12
C ASN A 147 -6.16 -16.05 3.12
N PHE A 148 -5.57 -14.86 3.18
CA PHE A 148 -4.41 -14.48 2.36
C PHE A 148 -3.22 -15.42 2.61
N MET A 149 -2.91 -15.72 3.87
CA MET A 149 -1.77 -16.58 4.23
C MET A 149 -1.94 -18.02 3.72
N LYS A 150 -3.18 -18.53 3.65
CA LYS A 150 -3.51 -19.86 3.14
C LYS A 150 -3.65 -19.93 1.61
N ALA A 151 -3.78 -18.80 0.93
CA ALA A 151 -4.00 -18.75 -0.51
C ALA A 151 -2.75 -19.20 -1.30
N SER A 152 -2.98 -19.66 -2.54
CA SER A 152 -1.92 -19.89 -3.53
C SER A 152 -1.22 -18.57 -3.89
N LEU A 153 -0.08 -18.65 -4.58
CA LEU A 153 0.61 -17.45 -5.07
C LEU A 153 -0.30 -16.61 -5.98
N GLU A 154 -1.01 -17.27 -6.90
CA GLU A 154 -2.03 -16.65 -7.75
C GLU A 154 -3.13 -15.96 -6.91
N GLY A 155 -3.68 -16.67 -5.92
CA GLY A 155 -4.71 -16.12 -5.04
C GLY A 155 -4.23 -14.91 -4.24
N LYS A 156 -2.95 -14.87 -3.83
CA LYS A 156 -2.34 -13.73 -3.13
C LYS A 156 -2.16 -12.52 -4.06
N ILE A 157 -1.68 -12.75 -5.28
CA ILE A 157 -1.53 -11.69 -6.30
C ILE A 157 -2.91 -11.12 -6.64
N PHE A 158 -3.90 -11.99 -6.88
CA PHE A 158 -5.28 -11.61 -7.13
C PHE A 158 -5.85 -10.79 -5.97
N TYR A 159 -5.68 -11.24 -4.73
CA TYR A 159 -6.13 -10.52 -3.55
C TYR A 159 -5.56 -9.10 -3.47
N LEU A 160 -4.25 -8.91 -3.71
CA LEU A 160 -3.66 -7.56 -3.68
C LEU A 160 -4.17 -6.67 -4.81
N LYS A 161 -4.36 -7.23 -6.02
CA LYS A 161 -4.94 -6.50 -7.15
C LYS A 161 -6.36 -6.02 -6.82
N GLU A 162 -7.19 -6.90 -6.27
CA GLU A 162 -8.56 -6.55 -5.89
C GLU A 162 -8.60 -5.56 -4.74
N LYS A 163 -7.74 -5.73 -3.72
CA LYS A 163 -7.63 -4.77 -2.61
C LYS A 163 -7.19 -3.40 -3.11
N ALA A 164 -6.23 -3.34 -4.04
CA ALA A 164 -5.83 -2.08 -4.67
C ALA A 164 -6.99 -1.40 -5.38
N ARG A 165 -7.76 -2.15 -6.18
CA ARG A 165 -8.84 -1.62 -7.02
C ARG A 165 -10.09 -1.21 -6.25
N ASN A 166 -10.51 -2.05 -5.31
CA ASN A 166 -11.83 -1.95 -4.70
C ASN A 166 -11.79 -1.29 -3.31
N GLU A 167 -10.61 -1.14 -2.72
CA GLU A 167 -10.44 -0.57 -1.38
C GLU A 167 -9.46 0.61 -1.37
N ALA A 168 -8.17 0.37 -1.63
CA ALA A 168 -7.14 1.38 -1.41
C ALA A 168 -7.24 2.57 -2.38
N LEU A 169 -7.32 2.33 -3.69
CA LEU A 169 -7.40 3.41 -4.67
C LEU A 169 -8.66 4.28 -4.49
N PRO A 170 -9.88 3.73 -4.30
CA PRO A 170 -11.08 4.53 -4.02
C PRO A 170 -10.95 5.43 -2.78
N VAL A 171 -10.29 4.96 -1.73
CA VAL A 171 -10.11 5.74 -0.50
C VAL A 171 -9.04 6.80 -0.70
N LEU A 172 -7.86 6.44 -1.20
CA LEU A 172 -6.75 7.37 -1.45
C LEU A 172 -7.15 8.47 -2.44
N SER A 173 -7.87 8.13 -3.51
CA SER A 173 -8.38 9.09 -4.48
C SER A 173 -9.43 10.03 -3.87
N ALA A 174 -10.27 9.55 -2.95
CA ALA A 174 -11.24 10.39 -2.26
C ALA A 174 -10.55 11.40 -1.33
N PHE A 175 -9.48 11.01 -0.63
CA PHE A 175 -8.65 11.94 0.13
C PHE A 175 -7.96 12.97 -0.76
N ALA A 176 -7.39 12.55 -1.90
CA ALA A 176 -6.81 13.47 -2.87
C ALA A 176 -7.86 14.45 -3.42
N SER A 177 -9.05 13.96 -3.78
CA SER A 177 -10.14 14.78 -4.34
C SER A 177 -10.73 15.76 -3.31
N SER A 178 -10.66 15.42 -2.03
CA SER A 178 -11.19 16.24 -0.91
C SER A 178 -10.11 17.14 -0.28
N SER A 179 -8.93 17.23 -0.89
CA SER A 179 -7.84 18.09 -0.42
C SER A 179 -8.22 19.57 -0.49
N HIS A 180 -7.48 20.41 0.24
CA HIS A 180 -7.72 21.86 0.25
C HIS A 180 -7.60 22.44 -1.17
N GLN A 181 -8.45 23.42 -1.52
CA GLN A 181 -8.49 24.07 -2.84
C GLN A 181 -7.17 24.69 -3.31
N ARG A 182 -6.15 24.80 -2.45
CA ARG A 182 -4.82 25.29 -2.87
C ARG A 182 -3.99 24.23 -3.60
N TYR A 183 -4.39 22.95 -3.49
CA TYR A 183 -3.70 21.80 -4.06
C TYR A 183 -4.47 21.27 -5.28
N GLN A 184 -4.53 22.09 -6.34
CA GLN A 184 -5.39 21.84 -7.49
C GLN A 184 -4.96 20.59 -8.27
N ASP A 185 -3.65 20.35 -8.39
CA ASP A 185 -3.15 19.19 -9.11
C ASP A 185 -3.41 17.89 -8.31
N VAL A 186 -3.30 17.94 -6.98
CA VAL A 186 -3.71 16.83 -6.09
C VAL A 186 -5.19 16.46 -6.28
N ILE A 187 -6.08 17.45 -6.28
CA ILE A 187 -7.51 17.26 -6.51
C ILE A 187 -7.76 16.69 -7.91
N SER A 188 -7.07 17.22 -8.93
CA SER A 188 -7.20 16.74 -10.32
C SER A 188 -6.80 15.27 -10.45
N ILE A 189 -5.74 14.83 -9.79
CA ILE A 189 -5.30 13.43 -9.80
C ILE A 189 -6.33 12.52 -9.13
N GLY A 190 -6.82 12.89 -7.94
CA GLY A 190 -7.86 12.13 -7.24
C GLY A 190 -9.12 11.93 -8.08
N ASN A 191 -9.61 13.00 -8.70
CA ASN A 191 -10.79 12.96 -9.57
C ASN A 191 -10.56 12.08 -10.81
N ARG A 192 -9.38 12.15 -11.43
CA ARG A 192 -9.04 11.33 -12.60
C ARG A 192 -9.01 9.85 -12.26
N ILE A 193 -8.40 9.45 -11.14
CA ILE A 193 -8.35 8.05 -10.68
C ILE A 193 -9.76 7.52 -10.45
N ASN A 194 -10.60 8.29 -9.73
CA ASN A 194 -12.00 7.92 -9.48
C ASN A 194 -12.82 7.66 -10.74
N LYS A 195 -12.49 8.34 -11.85
CA LYS A 195 -13.14 8.14 -13.15
C LYS A 195 -12.60 6.92 -13.88
N VAL A 196 -11.27 6.74 -13.92
CA VAL A 196 -10.62 5.66 -14.68
C VAL A 196 -10.92 4.29 -14.05
N MET A 197 -10.80 4.19 -12.73
CA MET A 197 -10.98 2.92 -11.99
C MET A 197 -12.38 2.31 -12.13
N LYS A 198 -13.39 3.10 -12.54
CA LYS A 198 -14.75 2.61 -12.78
C LYS A 198 -14.91 1.87 -14.11
N ASN A 199 -14.00 2.10 -15.07
CA ASN A 199 -14.23 1.74 -16.48
C ASN A 199 -13.19 0.76 -17.03
N SER A 200 -11.96 0.77 -16.53
CA SER A 200 -10.87 -0.06 -17.07
C SER A 200 -9.69 -0.16 -16.11
N ASN A 201 -8.71 -1.00 -16.47
CA ASN A 201 -7.37 -0.92 -15.89
C ASN A 201 -6.76 0.44 -16.23
N PRO A 202 -6.17 1.16 -15.26
CA PRO A 202 -5.48 2.40 -15.54
C PRO A 202 -4.17 2.14 -16.28
N ASP A 203 -3.89 2.95 -17.29
CA ASP A 203 -2.52 3.10 -17.80
C ASP A 203 -1.73 3.91 -16.77
N VAL A 204 -0.89 3.22 -16.00
CA VAL A 204 -0.15 3.79 -14.86
C VAL A 204 0.78 4.91 -15.32
N ASP A 205 1.49 4.73 -16.43
CA ASP A 205 2.46 5.70 -16.94
C ASP A 205 1.75 6.97 -17.39
N SER A 206 0.61 6.84 -18.09
CA SER A 206 -0.22 8.00 -18.51
C SER A 206 -0.86 8.75 -17.34
N MET A 207 -1.01 8.08 -16.19
CA MET A 207 -1.60 8.64 -14.98
C MET A 207 -0.54 9.30 -14.08
N THR A 208 0.70 8.81 -14.16
CA THR A 208 1.81 9.20 -13.27
C THR A 208 3.02 9.70 -14.05
N THR A 209 3.90 8.81 -14.51
CA THR A 209 5.21 9.10 -15.13
C THR A 209 5.15 10.16 -16.23
N TYR A 210 4.24 10.03 -17.19
CA TYR A 210 4.07 10.96 -18.32
C TYR A 210 2.96 11.99 -18.08
N ASN A 211 2.51 12.16 -16.83
CA ASN A 211 1.50 13.14 -16.47
C ASN A 211 2.13 14.33 -15.71
N PRO A 212 2.26 15.53 -16.30
CA PRO A 212 2.85 16.67 -15.61
C PRO A 212 2.08 17.07 -14.36
N ARG A 213 0.76 16.83 -14.30
CA ARG A 213 -0.04 17.11 -13.10
C ARG A 213 0.27 16.16 -11.95
N TYR A 214 0.72 14.94 -12.23
CA TYR A 214 1.16 14.04 -11.17
C TYR A 214 2.39 14.59 -10.46
N TRP A 215 3.37 15.04 -11.23
CA TRP A 215 4.59 15.67 -10.69
C TRP A 215 4.30 16.97 -9.94
N LYS A 216 3.42 17.83 -10.48
CA LYS A 216 2.96 19.02 -9.74
C LYS A 216 2.25 18.64 -8.44
N ALA A 217 1.35 17.65 -8.48
CA ALA A 217 0.66 17.17 -7.28
C ALA A 217 1.65 16.64 -6.24
N LEU A 218 2.71 15.96 -6.67
CA LEU A 218 3.79 15.48 -5.80
C LEU A 218 4.53 16.65 -5.13
N ILE A 219 4.83 17.70 -5.88
CA ILE A 219 5.52 18.92 -5.41
C ILE A 219 4.64 19.72 -4.44
N GLU A 220 3.33 19.76 -4.69
CA GLU A 220 2.34 20.43 -3.84
C GLU A 220 2.22 19.81 -2.43
N MET A 221 2.60 18.54 -2.26
CA MET A 221 2.48 17.84 -0.97
C MET A 221 3.47 18.38 0.07
N MET A 222 3.04 18.44 1.32
CA MET A 222 3.96 18.71 2.44
C MET A 222 4.96 17.56 2.58
N PRO A 223 6.19 17.84 3.08
CA PRO A 223 7.09 16.79 3.56
C PRO A 223 6.34 15.84 4.50
N ASP A 224 6.65 14.54 4.45
CA ASP A 224 5.95 13.45 5.14
C ASP A 224 4.53 13.08 4.64
N ASN A 225 3.98 13.73 3.61
CA ASN A 225 2.70 13.30 3.03
C ASN A 225 2.89 12.44 1.78
N TYR A 226 2.82 11.13 1.96
CA TYR A 226 3.09 10.15 0.90
C TYR A 226 1.86 9.78 0.04
N LEU A 227 0.80 10.59 0.03
CA LEU A 227 -0.43 10.28 -0.68
C LEU A 227 -0.21 9.99 -2.18
N GLN A 228 0.58 10.82 -2.88
CA GLN A 228 0.85 10.62 -4.31
C GLN A 228 1.72 9.39 -4.60
N TYR A 229 2.61 9.05 -3.66
CA TYR A 229 3.39 7.82 -3.73
C TYR A 229 2.51 6.59 -3.52
N ALA A 230 1.66 6.59 -2.49
CA ALA A 230 0.72 5.52 -2.20
C ALA A 230 -0.22 5.28 -3.39
N ILE A 231 -0.77 6.36 -3.97
CA ILE A 231 -1.57 6.28 -5.19
C ILE A 231 -0.83 5.55 -6.31
N LYS A 232 0.41 5.94 -6.60
CA LYS A 232 1.21 5.31 -7.66
C LYS A 232 1.50 3.83 -7.37
N ILE A 233 1.91 3.50 -6.15
CA ILE A 233 2.16 2.11 -5.73
C ILE A 233 0.91 1.26 -5.92
N TYR A 234 -0.27 1.75 -5.50
CA TYR A 234 -1.50 1.00 -5.68
C TYR A 234 -1.98 0.93 -7.14
N LEU A 235 -1.69 1.93 -7.97
CA LEU A 235 -1.91 1.85 -9.42
C LEU A 235 -1.05 0.72 -10.02
N LEU A 236 0.22 0.63 -9.66
CA LEU A 236 1.12 -0.46 -10.08
C LEU A 236 0.59 -1.83 -9.60
N ILE A 237 0.23 -1.94 -8.33
CA ILE A 237 -0.34 -3.19 -7.77
C ILE A 237 -1.61 -3.58 -8.49
N SER A 238 -2.49 -2.62 -8.82
CA SER A 238 -3.74 -2.91 -9.54
C SER A 238 -3.50 -3.56 -10.90
N ASN A 239 -2.36 -3.27 -11.54
CA ASN A 239 -1.93 -3.87 -12.80
C ASN A 239 -1.06 -5.14 -12.62
N GLY A 240 -0.73 -5.51 -11.39
CA GLY A 240 0.18 -6.61 -11.08
C GLY A 240 1.65 -6.26 -11.24
N GLU A 241 2.03 -4.99 -11.41
CA GLU A 241 3.43 -4.54 -11.50
C GLU A 241 4.09 -4.50 -10.11
N LEU A 242 4.15 -5.66 -9.45
CA LEU A 242 4.53 -5.77 -8.05
C LEU A 242 6.01 -5.44 -7.78
N ASP A 243 6.93 -5.74 -8.71
CA ASP A 243 8.35 -5.42 -8.56
C ASP A 243 8.56 -3.90 -8.47
N LYS A 244 7.98 -3.13 -9.40
CA LYS A 244 8.02 -1.65 -9.36
C LYS A 244 7.37 -1.10 -8.10
N ALA A 245 6.21 -1.64 -7.72
CA ALA A 245 5.49 -1.22 -6.53
C ALA A 245 6.34 -1.43 -5.27
N TYR A 246 6.96 -2.60 -5.17
CA TYR A 246 7.81 -2.98 -4.04
C TYR A 246 9.08 -2.14 -3.96
N ARG A 247 9.71 -1.87 -5.10
CA ARG A 247 10.90 -1.01 -5.16
C ARG A 247 10.62 0.42 -4.70
N LEU A 248 9.46 0.98 -5.06
CA LEU A 248 9.07 2.30 -4.55
C LEU A 248 8.68 2.26 -3.07
N LEU A 249 7.99 1.20 -2.64
CA LEU A 249 7.62 0.99 -1.23
C LEU A 249 8.85 0.87 -0.31
N SER A 250 9.86 0.08 -0.71
CA SER A 250 11.06 -0.19 0.11
C SER A 250 11.84 1.08 0.40
N VAL A 251 11.84 2.03 -0.53
CA VAL A 251 12.43 3.36 -0.36
C VAL A 251 11.60 4.19 0.60
N LEU A 252 10.27 4.21 0.46
CA LEU A 252 9.39 5.01 1.31
C LEU A 252 9.41 4.55 2.77
N ASP A 253 9.54 3.25 3.01
CA ASP A 253 9.65 2.69 4.36
C ASP A 253 10.87 3.24 5.15
N LEU A 254 11.84 3.86 4.46
CA LEU A 254 12.97 4.54 5.09
C LEU A 254 12.61 5.93 5.66
N PHE A 255 11.50 6.53 5.22
CA PHE A 255 11.08 7.90 5.58
C PHE A 255 9.73 7.99 6.31
N LYS A 256 8.87 6.97 6.17
CA LYS A 256 7.52 6.97 6.73
C LYS A 256 7.52 7.20 8.24
N LYS A 257 6.60 8.06 8.71
CA LYS A 257 6.41 8.45 10.12
C LYS A 257 5.10 7.92 10.73
N ASN A 258 4.30 7.19 9.97
CA ASN A 258 3.04 6.54 10.38
C ASN A 258 2.01 7.53 10.95
N ASN A 259 1.73 8.62 10.22
CA ASN A 259 0.84 9.68 10.67
C ASN A 259 -0.31 9.98 9.68
N SER A 260 -0.35 9.31 8.53
CA SER A 260 -1.31 9.59 7.47
C SER A 260 -2.07 8.33 7.03
N ILE A 261 -3.19 8.54 6.33
CA ILE A 261 -3.91 7.44 5.68
C ILE A 261 -3.07 6.77 4.59
N ALA A 262 -2.15 7.51 3.97
CA ALA A 262 -1.21 6.94 3.01
C ALA A 262 -0.29 5.93 3.70
N ASP A 263 0.24 6.27 4.88
CA ASP A 263 1.08 5.36 5.66
C ASP A 263 0.34 4.08 6.04
N TYR A 264 -0.91 4.21 6.51
CA TYR A 264 -1.75 3.07 6.85
C TYR A 264 -1.83 2.06 5.70
N TYR A 265 -2.15 2.54 4.48
CA TYR A 265 -2.24 1.67 3.32
C TYR A 265 -0.87 1.11 2.91
N LEU A 266 0.18 1.93 2.93
CA LEU A 266 1.53 1.45 2.64
C LEU A 266 1.97 0.36 3.62
N ASP A 267 1.63 0.45 4.91
CA ASP A 267 1.93 -0.58 5.93
C ASP A 267 1.20 -1.90 5.66
N GLU A 268 0.01 -1.86 5.07
CA GLU A 268 -0.71 -3.06 4.66
C GLU A 268 0.05 -3.84 3.57
N LEU A 269 0.90 -3.18 2.79
CA LEU A 269 1.66 -3.80 1.70
C LEU A 269 2.85 -4.65 2.14
N ILE A 270 3.06 -4.84 3.44
CA ILE A 270 3.96 -5.91 3.96
C ILE A 270 3.64 -7.29 3.33
N TRP A 271 2.41 -7.49 2.85
CA TRP A 271 1.98 -8.67 2.10
C TRP A 271 2.80 -8.97 0.84
N LEU A 272 3.42 -7.96 0.21
CA LEU A 272 4.32 -8.17 -0.92
C LEU A 272 5.50 -9.08 -0.54
N HIS A 273 6.05 -8.96 0.67
CA HIS A 273 7.13 -9.83 1.14
C HIS A 273 6.72 -11.31 1.19
N VAL A 274 5.44 -11.60 1.48
CA VAL A 274 4.92 -12.98 1.49
C VAL A 274 4.85 -13.54 0.07
N ILE A 275 4.47 -12.72 -0.90
CA ILE A 275 4.45 -13.09 -2.32
C ILE A 275 5.86 -13.35 -2.83
N PHE A 276 6.79 -12.42 -2.62
CA PHE A 276 8.18 -12.56 -3.09
C PHE A 276 8.88 -13.74 -2.44
N ARG A 277 8.71 -13.96 -1.13
CA ARG A 277 9.26 -15.17 -0.49
C ARG A 277 8.74 -16.46 -1.13
N GLN A 278 7.45 -16.52 -1.48
CA GLN A 278 6.89 -17.70 -2.11
C GLN A 278 7.39 -17.88 -3.55
N GLN A 279 7.56 -16.77 -4.28
CA GLN A 279 8.19 -16.77 -5.59
C GLN A 279 9.64 -17.27 -5.51
N ASP A 280 10.44 -16.79 -4.56
CA ASP A 280 11.83 -17.21 -4.37
C ASP A 280 11.93 -18.72 -4.18
N LEU A 281 11.07 -19.30 -3.33
CA LEU A 281 11.03 -20.76 -3.13
C LEU A 281 10.69 -21.53 -4.41
N LEU A 282 9.85 -20.98 -5.28
CA LEU A 282 9.55 -21.58 -6.58
C LEU A 282 10.76 -21.45 -7.52
N LEU A 283 11.40 -20.28 -7.58
CA LEU A 283 12.58 -20.05 -8.41
C LEU A 283 13.78 -20.90 -7.96
N ASP A 284 13.96 -21.12 -6.66
CA ASP A 284 14.94 -22.05 -6.12
C ASP A 284 14.67 -23.49 -6.56
N SER A 285 13.39 -23.88 -6.61
CA SER A 285 13.02 -25.20 -7.11
C SER A 285 13.29 -25.35 -8.61
N VAL A 286 13.09 -24.27 -9.39
CA VAL A 286 13.45 -24.22 -10.81
C VAL A 286 14.97 -24.32 -10.99
N GLN A 287 15.75 -23.61 -10.17
CA GLN A 287 17.22 -23.68 -10.22
C GLN A 287 17.72 -25.11 -9.99
N LYS A 288 17.17 -25.81 -8.99
CA LYS A 288 17.55 -27.22 -8.72
C LYS A 288 17.27 -28.13 -9.91
N LEU A 289 16.18 -27.90 -10.65
CA LEU A 289 15.85 -28.67 -11.84
C LEU A 289 16.82 -28.35 -13.00
N ILE A 290 17.21 -27.10 -13.15
CA ILE A 290 18.25 -26.68 -14.11
C ILE A 290 19.58 -27.37 -13.79
N ASP A 291 20.01 -27.35 -12.53
CA ASP A 291 21.25 -27.99 -12.08
C ASP A 291 21.23 -29.52 -12.31
N GLN A 292 20.05 -30.13 -12.26
CA GLN A 292 19.81 -31.55 -12.54
C GLN A 292 19.56 -31.86 -14.04
N GLN A 293 19.67 -30.86 -14.91
CA GLN A 293 19.38 -30.95 -16.35
C GLN A 293 17.94 -31.41 -16.67
N GLN A 294 17.00 -31.21 -15.75
CA GLN A 294 15.58 -31.51 -15.92
C GLN A 294 14.83 -30.32 -16.53
N PHE A 295 15.28 -29.90 -17.71
CA PHE A 295 14.86 -28.62 -18.30
C PHE A 295 13.35 -28.52 -18.60
N HIS A 296 12.72 -29.61 -19.07
CA HIS A 296 11.28 -29.62 -19.32
C HIS A 296 10.47 -29.29 -18.05
N GLN A 297 10.82 -29.91 -16.92
CA GLN A 297 10.13 -29.65 -15.65
C GLN A 297 10.42 -28.25 -15.12
N ALA A 298 11.64 -27.75 -15.33
CA ALA A 298 12.01 -26.38 -15.01
C ALA A 298 11.17 -25.38 -15.82
N GLN A 299 11.01 -25.64 -17.13
CA GLN A 299 10.22 -24.82 -18.04
C GLN A 299 8.73 -24.82 -17.67
N GLU A 300 8.14 -25.99 -17.39
CA GLU A 300 6.73 -26.07 -16.96
C GLU A 300 6.46 -25.25 -15.69
N LYS A 301 7.33 -25.36 -14.68
CA LYS A 301 7.20 -24.58 -13.44
C LYS A 301 7.36 -23.08 -13.69
N LEU A 302 8.28 -22.70 -14.55
CA LEU A 302 8.57 -21.30 -14.83
C LEU A 302 7.47 -20.65 -15.69
N HIS A 303 6.94 -21.36 -16.69
CA HIS A 303 5.78 -20.93 -17.46
C HIS A 303 4.56 -20.75 -16.56
N HIS A 304 4.26 -21.72 -15.70
CA HIS A 304 3.16 -21.57 -14.75
C HIS A 304 3.35 -20.34 -13.84
N LEU A 305 4.58 -20.04 -13.39
CA LEU A 305 4.85 -18.83 -12.61
C LEU A 305 4.63 -17.55 -13.44
N LEU A 306 5.06 -17.53 -14.70
CA LEU A 306 4.87 -16.39 -15.60
C LEU A 306 3.41 -16.21 -16.03
N ASP A 307 2.60 -17.27 -16.07
CA ASP A 307 1.16 -17.18 -16.33
C ASP A 307 0.44 -16.44 -15.19
N ILE A 308 0.80 -16.75 -13.93
CA ILE A 308 0.18 -16.11 -12.75
C ILE A 308 0.83 -14.77 -12.39
N PHE A 309 2.10 -14.57 -12.75
CA PHE A 309 2.89 -13.37 -12.44
C PHE A 309 3.75 -12.94 -13.65
N PRO A 310 3.12 -12.47 -14.75
CA PRO A 310 3.81 -12.17 -16.02
C PRO A 310 4.74 -10.96 -15.97
N THR A 311 4.62 -10.16 -14.91
CA THR A 311 5.36 -8.92 -14.68
C THR A 311 6.55 -9.14 -13.74
N SER A 312 6.85 -10.38 -13.34
CA SER A 312 7.96 -10.68 -12.45
C SER A 312 9.30 -10.62 -13.19
N ALA A 313 10.12 -9.61 -12.90
CA ALA A 313 11.46 -9.46 -13.48
C ALA A 313 12.38 -10.65 -13.14
N LEU A 314 12.31 -11.17 -11.91
CA LEU A 314 13.12 -12.32 -11.47
C LEU A 314 12.77 -13.63 -12.20
N ALA A 315 11.49 -13.88 -12.47
CA ALA A 315 11.07 -15.05 -13.26
C ALA A 315 11.56 -14.95 -14.72
N TRP A 316 11.43 -13.79 -15.36
CA TRP A 316 12.01 -13.56 -16.68
C TRP A 316 13.53 -13.72 -16.69
N ASN A 317 14.20 -13.22 -15.65
CA ASN A 317 15.63 -13.42 -15.48
C ASN A 317 15.97 -14.92 -15.34
N LYS A 318 15.17 -15.69 -14.61
CA LYS A 318 15.33 -17.15 -14.51
C LYS A 318 15.08 -17.85 -15.86
N GLN A 319 14.21 -17.31 -16.72
CA GLN A 319 13.98 -17.84 -18.07
C GLN A 319 15.23 -17.70 -18.93
N LEU A 320 15.96 -16.58 -18.83
CA LEU A 320 17.26 -16.43 -19.51
C LEU A 320 18.27 -17.48 -19.04
N VAL A 321 18.35 -17.74 -17.73
CA VAL A 321 19.23 -18.78 -17.16
C VAL A 321 18.89 -20.15 -17.73
N LEU A 322 17.60 -20.50 -17.80
CA LEU A 322 17.14 -21.76 -18.37
C LEU A 322 17.50 -21.86 -19.86
N ASN A 323 17.23 -20.82 -20.65
CA ASN A 323 17.56 -20.78 -22.07
C ASN A 323 19.07 -21.01 -22.30
N GLN A 324 19.92 -20.35 -21.52
CA GLN A 324 21.37 -20.53 -21.58
C GLN A 324 21.80 -21.96 -21.21
N ALA A 325 21.23 -22.53 -20.14
CA ALA A 325 21.53 -23.89 -19.73
C ALA A 325 21.13 -24.94 -20.79
N GLU A 326 20.10 -24.67 -21.58
CA GLU A 326 19.67 -25.48 -22.72
C GLU A 326 20.49 -25.23 -24.01
N GLY A 327 21.41 -24.26 -23.98
CA GLY A 327 22.20 -23.87 -25.16
C GLY A 327 21.41 -23.07 -26.20
N LYS A 328 20.29 -22.44 -25.82
CA LYS A 328 19.51 -21.54 -26.69
C LYS A 328 20.24 -20.20 -26.85
N GLU A 329 19.99 -19.53 -27.97
CA GLU A 329 20.49 -18.17 -28.20
C GLU A 329 19.93 -17.17 -27.17
N TYR A 330 20.69 -16.10 -26.96
CA TYR A 330 20.30 -15.02 -26.05
C TYR A 330 19.04 -14.31 -26.57
N ASP A 331 18.08 -14.11 -25.67
CA ASP A 331 16.77 -13.53 -25.99
C ASP A 331 16.69 -12.07 -25.52
N PHE A 332 16.82 -11.14 -26.46
CA PHE A 332 16.75 -9.70 -26.21
C PHE A 332 15.34 -9.22 -25.82
N ASP A 333 14.28 -9.95 -26.20
CA ASP A 333 12.92 -9.59 -25.82
C ASP A 333 12.71 -9.85 -24.32
N ILE A 334 13.27 -10.94 -23.80
CA ILE A 334 13.26 -11.22 -22.35
C ILE A 334 14.09 -10.19 -21.58
N GLU A 335 15.26 -9.78 -22.09
CA GLU A 335 16.05 -8.70 -21.48
C GLU A 335 15.25 -7.39 -21.37
N THR A 336 14.51 -7.06 -22.42
CA THR A 336 13.62 -5.90 -22.46
C THR A 336 12.51 -6.01 -21.44
N LEU A 337 11.91 -7.20 -21.25
CA LEU A 337 10.90 -7.45 -20.22
C LEU A 337 11.48 -7.29 -18.80
N ILE A 338 12.67 -7.83 -18.54
CA ILE A 338 13.36 -7.66 -17.25
C ILE A 338 13.56 -6.18 -16.97
N SER A 339 14.14 -5.45 -17.92
CA SER A 339 14.42 -4.02 -17.78
C SER A 339 13.15 -3.18 -17.64
N ARG A 340 12.04 -3.62 -18.24
CA ARG A 340 10.73 -2.95 -18.10
C ARG A 340 10.16 -3.09 -16.70
N TYR A 341 10.28 -4.24 -16.07
CA TYR A 341 9.65 -4.53 -14.78
C TYR A 341 10.55 -4.23 -13.59
N ASP A 342 11.86 -4.45 -13.75
CA ASP A 342 12.88 -4.00 -12.81
C ASP A 342 14.12 -3.44 -13.54
N PRO A 343 14.12 -2.12 -13.83
CA PRO A 343 15.26 -1.43 -14.41
C PRO A 343 16.57 -1.56 -13.64
N VAL A 344 16.57 -1.93 -12.34
CA VAL A 344 17.80 -2.10 -11.55
C VAL A 344 18.22 -3.55 -11.39
N LEU A 345 17.42 -4.53 -11.83
CA LEU A 345 17.83 -5.92 -11.86
C LEU A 345 18.83 -6.15 -13.00
N CYS A 346 20.00 -6.73 -12.69
CA CYS A 346 20.95 -7.13 -13.74
C CYS A 346 20.54 -8.51 -14.31
N PRO A 347 20.26 -8.62 -15.63
CA PRO A 347 20.00 -9.90 -16.26
C PRO A 347 21.19 -10.85 -16.11
N HIS A 348 20.91 -12.14 -15.92
CA HIS A 348 21.95 -13.16 -15.87
C HIS A 348 22.41 -13.47 -17.30
N VAL A 349 23.62 -13.01 -17.65
CA VAL A 349 24.26 -13.27 -18.95
C VAL A 349 25.71 -13.69 -18.71
N ASP A 350 26.21 -14.61 -19.53
CA ASP A 350 27.58 -15.10 -19.44
C ASP A 350 28.63 -13.98 -19.34
N SER A 351 29.57 -14.21 -18.42
CA SER A 351 30.55 -13.27 -17.87
C SER A 351 31.45 -12.50 -18.86
N LEU A 352 31.56 -12.96 -20.11
CA LEU A 352 32.46 -12.36 -21.12
C LEU A 352 31.90 -11.08 -21.77
N ARG A 353 30.57 -10.87 -21.80
CA ARG A 353 29.97 -9.58 -22.23
C ARG A 353 29.79 -8.60 -21.07
N MET A 354 29.70 -9.09 -19.82
CA MET A 354 29.24 -8.31 -18.67
C MET A 354 30.34 -7.61 -17.86
N SER A 355 31.61 -8.03 -17.97
CA SER A 355 32.70 -7.38 -17.21
C SER A 355 32.96 -5.93 -17.65
N SER A 356 32.50 -5.55 -18.85
CA SER A 356 32.60 -4.19 -19.42
C SER A 356 31.28 -3.40 -19.44
N ASP A 357 30.13 -4.01 -19.13
CA ASP A 357 28.85 -3.30 -19.14
C ASP A 357 28.65 -2.51 -17.84
N ARG A 358 28.81 -1.19 -17.96
CA ARG A 358 28.66 -0.22 -16.88
C ARG A 358 27.30 -0.35 -16.19
N ILE A 359 26.23 -0.66 -16.92
CA ILE A 359 24.88 -0.74 -16.36
C ILE A 359 24.78 -1.91 -15.37
N CYS A 360 25.25 -3.11 -15.72
CA CYS A 360 25.22 -4.23 -14.77
C CYS A 360 26.09 -4.00 -13.53
N GLN A 361 27.22 -3.30 -13.67
CA GLN A 361 28.04 -2.93 -12.51
C GLN A 361 27.29 -2.01 -11.54
N LEU A 362 26.57 -1.02 -12.06
CA LEU A 362 25.74 -0.11 -11.24
C LEU A 362 24.62 -0.88 -10.53
N LYS A 363 24.01 -1.84 -11.21
CA LYS A 363 22.95 -2.69 -10.65
C LYS A 363 23.46 -3.56 -9.49
N LYS A 364 24.62 -4.21 -9.66
CA LYS A 364 25.28 -4.96 -8.57
C LYS A 364 25.70 -4.07 -7.40
N GLU A 365 26.09 -2.83 -7.69
CA GLU A 365 26.39 -1.85 -6.65
C GLU A 365 25.13 -1.51 -5.83
N ALA A 366 23.97 -1.36 -6.47
CA ALA A 366 22.71 -1.11 -5.78
C ALA A 366 22.37 -2.19 -4.73
N ASP A 367 22.61 -3.47 -5.04
CA ASP A 367 22.40 -4.59 -4.11
C ASP A 367 23.27 -4.50 -2.84
N SER A 368 24.39 -3.79 -2.93
CA SER A 368 25.33 -3.61 -1.81
C SER A 368 25.06 -2.37 -0.95
N LEU A 369 24.08 -1.55 -1.31
CA LEU A 369 23.72 -0.34 -0.56
C LEU A 369 22.91 -0.66 0.71
N PHE A 370 22.83 0.30 1.62
CA PHE A 370 22.02 0.25 2.85
C PHE A 370 22.43 -0.84 3.85
N GLN A 371 23.60 -1.44 3.68
CA GLN A 371 24.17 -2.42 4.63
C GLN A 371 24.59 -1.78 5.96
N ASN A 372 24.87 -0.47 5.95
CA ASN A 372 25.27 0.28 7.13
C ASN A 372 24.37 1.49 7.35
N ARG A 373 23.66 1.51 8.49
CA ARG A 373 22.77 2.62 8.87
C ARG A 373 23.47 3.98 8.94
N ALA A 374 24.74 4.02 9.33
CA ALA A 374 25.50 5.27 9.42
C ALA A 374 25.79 5.89 8.04
N ALA A 375 25.69 5.09 6.97
CA ALA A 375 25.90 5.52 5.59
C ALA A 375 24.62 5.91 4.85
N PHE A 376 23.46 5.90 5.54
CA PHE A 376 22.14 6.02 4.92
C PHE A 376 22.03 7.13 3.86
N HIS A 377 22.38 8.37 4.18
CA HIS A 377 22.25 9.50 3.26
C HIS A 377 23.07 9.30 1.99
N ARG A 378 24.33 8.85 2.14
CA ARG A 378 25.23 8.59 1.01
C ARG A 378 24.71 7.45 0.15
N ASP A 379 24.30 6.35 0.78
CA ASP A 379 23.79 5.18 0.09
C ASP A 379 22.48 5.52 -0.65
N PHE A 380 21.61 6.33 -0.04
CA PHE A 380 20.39 6.84 -0.67
C PHE A 380 20.68 7.67 -1.91
N MET A 381 21.60 8.64 -1.80
CA MET A 381 21.99 9.47 -2.93
C MET A 381 22.66 8.64 -4.04
N ARG A 382 23.45 7.63 -3.67
CA ARG A 382 24.04 6.72 -4.65
C ARG A 382 22.97 5.88 -5.36
N TYR A 383 21.94 5.45 -4.65
CA TYR A 383 20.82 4.72 -5.25
C TYR A 383 20.02 5.58 -6.24
N ALA A 384 19.83 6.87 -5.93
CA ALA A 384 19.25 7.84 -6.85
C ALA A 384 20.10 8.01 -8.13
N ASP A 385 21.41 8.14 -7.97
CA ASP A 385 22.34 8.25 -9.11
C ASP A 385 22.38 6.98 -9.96
N ILE A 386 22.36 5.79 -9.36
CA ILE A 386 22.30 4.52 -10.09
C ILE A 386 21.01 4.43 -10.91
N SER A 387 19.87 4.81 -10.32
CA SER A 387 18.58 4.82 -11.02
C SER A 387 18.61 5.77 -12.22
N LEU A 388 19.19 6.96 -12.03
CA LEU A 388 19.38 7.95 -13.10
C LEU A 388 20.28 7.43 -14.21
N GLN A 389 21.44 6.86 -13.87
CA GLN A 389 22.41 6.31 -14.82
C GLN A 389 21.89 5.08 -15.57
N SER A 390 20.97 4.34 -14.94
CA SER A 390 20.29 3.18 -15.55
C SER A 390 19.11 3.58 -16.45
N GLY A 391 18.81 4.88 -16.57
CA GLY A 391 17.72 5.41 -17.40
C GLY A 391 16.32 5.29 -16.79
N ASP A 392 16.21 4.90 -15.51
CA ASP A 392 14.94 4.88 -14.78
C ASP A 392 14.62 6.27 -14.21
N TYR A 393 14.39 7.23 -15.11
CA TYR A 393 14.19 8.64 -14.77
C TYR A 393 12.97 8.86 -13.88
N ASP A 394 11.93 8.03 -14.04
CA ASP A 394 10.73 8.06 -13.21
C ASP A 394 11.07 7.72 -11.76
N PHE A 395 11.74 6.60 -11.51
CA PHE A 395 12.13 6.23 -10.16
C PHE A 395 13.17 7.21 -9.58
N ALA A 396 14.16 7.63 -10.37
CA ALA A 396 15.16 8.61 -9.96
C ALA A 396 14.52 9.94 -9.53
N ALA A 397 13.52 10.45 -10.26
CA ALA A 397 12.79 11.65 -9.88
C ALA A 397 12.12 11.52 -8.50
N HIS A 398 11.50 10.37 -8.20
CA HIS A 398 10.91 10.10 -6.89
C HIS A 398 11.96 10.12 -5.77
N LEU A 399 13.15 9.55 -6.02
CA LEU A 399 14.26 9.53 -5.07
C LEU A 399 14.82 10.93 -4.81
N TYR A 400 15.08 11.72 -5.86
CA TYR A 400 15.55 13.08 -5.68
C TYR A 400 14.51 13.96 -4.98
N TRP A 401 13.21 13.79 -5.25
CA TRP A 401 12.18 14.53 -4.52
C TRP A 401 12.13 14.17 -3.03
N LEU A 402 12.30 12.88 -2.68
CA LEU A 402 12.44 12.46 -1.28
C LEU A 402 13.68 13.08 -0.61
N ALA A 403 14.82 13.10 -1.31
CA ALA A 403 16.04 13.75 -0.80
C ALA A 403 15.84 15.26 -0.57
N ILE A 404 15.22 15.97 -1.53
CA ILE A 404 14.92 17.40 -1.42
C ILE A 404 14.06 17.71 -0.18
N THR A 405 13.12 16.83 0.13
CA THR A 405 12.13 17.06 1.20
C THR A 405 12.62 16.62 2.58
N HIS A 406 13.65 15.76 2.66
CA HIS A 406 14.09 15.15 3.93
C HIS A 406 15.55 15.40 4.29
N PHE A 407 16.41 15.79 3.35
CA PHE A 407 17.84 16.01 3.60
C PHE A 407 18.18 17.49 3.51
N SER A 408 19.10 17.94 4.36
CA SER A 408 19.85 19.17 4.10
C SER A 408 20.87 18.96 2.97
N ASP A 409 21.28 20.03 2.30
CA ASP A 409 22.32 19.97 1.24
C ASP A 409 23.61 19.29 1.75
N LYS A 410 23.95 19.51 3.03
CA LYS A 410 25.09 18.88 3.69
C LYS A 410 24.92 17.37 3.85
N GLU A 411 23.74 16.90 4.22
CA GLU A 411 23.44 15.48 4.39
C GLU A 411 23.41 14.76 3.03
N ALA A 412 22.84 15.40 2.02
CA ALA A 412 22.86 14.90 0.66
C ALA A 412 24.26 14.92 0.02
N GLY A 413 25.20 15.70 0.57
CA GLY A 413 26.55 15.84 0.06
C GLY A 413 26.59 16.39 -1.38
N ARG A 414 25.55 17.14 -1.78
CA ARG A 414 25.35 17.59 -3.15
C ARG A 414 24.59 18.91 -3.17
N ASP A 415 25.15 19.88 -3.87
CA ASP A 415 24.47 21.14 -4.15
C ASP A 415 23.39 20.93 -5.23
N ASN A 416 22.28 21.65 -5.11
CA ASN A 416 21.25 21.79 -6.14
C ASN A 416 20.54 20.48 -6.54
N LEU A 417 20.07 19.71 -5.53
CA LEU A 417 19.25 18.50 -5.74
C LEU A 417 18.03 18.75 -6.64
N ASN A 418 17.45 19.95 -6.58
CA ASN A 418 16.33 20.34 -7.43
C ASN A 418 16.68 20.21 -8.93
N ALA A 419 17.90 20.53 -9.35
CA ALA A 419 18.32 20.36 -10.74
C ALA A 419 18.32 18.89 -11.21
N TYR A 420 18.66 17.95 -10.32
CA TYR A 420 18.61 16.51 -10.64
C TYR A 420 17.18 16.00 -10.79
N PHE A 421 16.28 16.45 -9.90
CA PHE A 421 14.86 16.18 -10.05
C PHE A 421 14.30 16.73 -11.36
N LEU A 422 14.56 18.00 -11.67
CA LEU A 422 14.11 18.63 -12.92
C LEU A 422 14.72 17.97 -14.16
N TYR A 423 15.98 17.54 -14.09
CA TYR A 423 16.63 16.80 -15.18
C TYR A 423 15.91 15.48 -15.46
N CYS A 424 15.47 14.76 -14.42
CA CYS A 424 14.67 13.55 -14.61
C CYS A 424 13.33 13.88 -15.28
N LEU A 425 12.64 14.95 -14.87
CA LEU A 425 11.38 15.37 -15.50
C LEU A 425 11.57 15.75 -16.98
N ASP A 426 12.68 16.41 -17.31
CA ASP A 426 13.04 16.73 -18.69
C ASP A 426 13.21 15.47 -19.54
N LYS A 427 13.93 14.45 -19.03
CA LYS A 427 14.09 13.17 -19.73
C LYS A 427 12.79 12.36 -19.87
N LEU A 428 11.80 12.63 -19.02
CA LEU A 428 10.44 12.10 -19.14
C LEU A 428 9.55 12.94 -20.09
N GLY A 429 10.08 14.00 -20.69
CA GLY A 429 9.38 14.85 -21.68
C GLY A 429 8.61 16.03 -21.09
N HIS A 430 8.81 16.37 -19.81
CA HIS A 430 8.07 17.46 -19.12
C HIS A 430 8.77 18.83 -19.26
N HIS A 431 9.21 19.19 -20.46
CA HIS A 431 9.99 20.42 -20.72
C HIS A 431 9.29 21.70 -20.23
N ASP A 432 7.99 21.83 -20.48
CA ASP A 432 7.21 23.01 -20.05
C ASP A 432 7.11 23.11 -18.53
N LEU A 433 6.97 21.98 -17.84
CA LEU A 433 6.92 21.95 -16.38
C LEU A 433 8.27 22.35 -15.79
N VAL A 434 9.36 21.86 -16.37
CA VAL A 434 10.73 22.21 -15.97
C VAL A 434 10.93 23.72 -16.05
N LEU A 435 10.58 24.35 -17.17
CA LEU A 435 10.70 25.80 -17.36
C LEU A 435 9.80 26.62 -16.42
N GLN A 436 8.63 26.09 -16.06
CA GLN A 436 7.74 26.73 -15.08
C GLN A 436 8.33 26.72 -13.66
N LEU A 437 9.08 25.67 -13.31
CA LEU A 437 9.67 25.50 -11.99
C LEU A 437 11.01 26.23 -11.86
N ASP A 438 11.83 26.24 -12.91
CA ASP A 438 13.12 26.92 -12.94
C ASP A 438 13.50 27.30 -14.38
N ALA A 439 13.43 28.59 -14.70
CA ALA A 439 13.74 29.12 -16.03
C ALA A 439 15.21 28.90 -16.45
N ASP A 440 16.12 28.70 -15.49
CA ASP A 440 17.55 28.49 -15.74
C ASP A 440 17.94 27.00 -15.67
N ALA A 441 16.98 26.06 -15.55
CA ALA A 441 17.22 24.63 -15.37
C ALA A 441 18.18 24.02 -16.41
N TYR A 442 18.02 24.37 -17.69
CA TYR A 442 18.80 23.81 -18.79
C TYR A 442 20.30 24.13 -18.72
N ARG A 443 20.70 25.24 -18.09
CA ARG A 443 22.12 25.53 -17.86
C ARG A 443 22.73 24.53 -16.87
N LYS A 444 21.96 24.16 -15.85
CA LYS A 444 22.37 23.20 -14.81
C LYS A 444 22.41 21.76 -15.33
N PHE A 445 21.63 21.44 -16.36
CA PHE A 445 21.61 20.09 -16.95
C PHE A 445 22.92 19.71 -17.64
N GLN A 446 23.63 20.67 -18.23
CA GLN A 446 24.92 20.43 -18.87
C GLN A 446 25.95 19.90 -17.86
N ASP A 447 25.96 20.44 -16.65
CA ASP A 447 26.84 19.98 -15.56
C ASP A 447 26.48 18.58 -15.08
N ILE A 448 25.19 18.24 -15.08
CA ILE A 448 24.71 16.90 -14.71
C ILE A 448 25.15 15.89 -15.78
N GLU A 449 24.95 16.20 -17.06
CA GLU A 449 25.36 15.34 -18.17
C GLU A 449 26.87 15.09 -18.19
N ALA A 450 27.68 16.11 -17.86
CA ALA A 450 29.12 15.98 -17.74
C ALA A 450 29.56 15.04 -16.60
N LYS A 451 28.78 14.95 -15.51
CA LYS A 451 29.04 14.05 -14.37
C LYS A 451 28.54 12.62 -14.59
N LEU A 452 27.62 12.42 -15.53
CA LEU A 452 27.05 11.11 -15.86
C LEU A 452 27.84 10.36 -16.95
N ARG A 453 28.62 11.09 -17.76
CA ARG A 453 29.61 10.52 -18.69
C ARG A 453 30.87 10.10 -17.93
#